data_AF-A0A2V8N5I6-F1
#
_entry.id   AF-A0A2V8N5I6-F1
#
_cell.length_a   1.000
_cell.length_b   1.000
_cell.length_c   1.000
_cell.angle_alpha   90.00
_cell.angle_beta   90.00
_cell.angle_gamma   90.00
#
_symmetry.space_group_name_H-M   'P 1'
#
loop_
_entity.id
_entity.type
_entity.pdbx_description
1 polymer ?
#
loop_
_entity_poly.entity_id
_entity_poly.type
_entity_poly.pdbx_seq_one_letter_code
_entity_poly.pdbx_strand_id
1 'polypeptide(L)'
;MRDRLVESLGALVALLVFSTVAHPQAAQRGGGQRGGAVQAAASATAALPFNPHDFSGIWLGRNRVLALSEESPPKTPWGEAKFKSYLPSYGPRAIPPALGNDPQGNCDPLG
;
A
#
# COMPACT_ATOMS: atom_id res chain seq x y z
N MET A 1 38.21 -31.26 33.35
CA MET A 1 36.76 -30.97 33.26
C MET A 1 36.46 -29.49 33.08
N ARG A 2 37.23 -28.56 33.70
CA ARG A 2 37.04 -27.11 33.54
C ARG A 2 37.37 -26.62 32.12
N ASP A 3 38.38 -27.17 31.47
CA ASP A 3 38.78 -26.70 30.13
C ASP A 3 37.75 -27.05 29.05
N ARG A 4 37.19 -28.26 29.12
CA ARG A 4 36.09 -28.70 28.23
C ARG A 4 34.82 -27.89 28.43
N LEU A 5 34.55 -27.42 29.66
CA LEU A 5 33.41 -26.55 29.95
C LEU A 5 33.61 -25.15 29.38
N VAL A 6 34.82 -24.60 29.44
CA VAL A 6 35.14 -23.28 28.88
C VAL A 6 35.08 -23.28 27.36
N GLU A 7 35.59 -24.33 26.71
CA GLU A 7 35.48 -24.51 25.25
C GLU A 7 34.02 -24.63 24.80
N SER A 8 33.22 -25.42 25.53
CA SER A 8 31.79 -25.60 25.23
C SER A 8 31.01 -24.28 25.39
N LEU A 9 31.34 -23.50 26.43
CA LEU A 9 30.72 -22.18 26.64
C LEU A 9 31.10 -21.20 25.54
N GLY A 10 32.37 -21.20 25.11
CA GLY A 10 32.85 -20.37 24.01
C GLY A 10 32.15 -20.68 22.69
N ALA A 11 31.97 -21.97 22.37
CA ALA A 11 31.24 -22.40 21.18
C ALA A 11 29.76 -22.01 21.22
N LEU A 12 29.10 -22.13 22.38
CA LEU A 12 27.70 -21.74 22.56
C LEU A 12 27.51 -20.23 22.37
N VAL A 13 28.40 -19.41 22.94
CA VAL A 13 28.37 -17.95 22.79
C VAL A 13 28.58 -17.55 21.33
N ALA A 14 29.52 -18.19 20.62
CA ALA A 14 29.70 -17.95 19.19
C ALA A 14 28.42 -18.27 18.38
N LEU A 15 27.77 -19.41 18.65
CA LEU A 15 26.52 -19.81 17.99
C LEU A 15 25.35 -18.84 18.26
N LEU A 16 25.26 -18.31 19.46
CA LEU A 16 24.24 -17.32 19.84
C LEU A 16 24.47 -15.97 19.15
N VAL A 17 25.72 -15.51 19.03
CA VAL A 17 26.03 -14.25 18.35
C VAL A 17 25.74 -14.34 16.85
N PHE A 18 26.09 -15.47 16.20
CA PHE A 18 25.83 -15.66 14.77
C PHE A 18 24.35 -15.88 14.42
N SER A 19 23.51 -16.33 15.37
CA SER A 19 22.05 -16.49 15.14
C SER A 19 21.28 -15.17 15.01
N THR A 20 21.89 -14.02 15.34
CA THR A 20 21.22 -12.71 15.24
C THR A 20 21.13 -12.17 13.82
N VAL A 21 21.96 -12.66 12.88
CA VAL A 21 22.04 -12.14 11.51
C VAL A 21 21.09 -12.85 10.52
N ALA A 22 20.42 -13.92 10.96
CA ALA A 22 19.54 -14.74 10.11
C ALA A 22 18.06 -14.38 10.17
N HIS A 23 17.68 -13.33 10.92
CA HIS A 23 16.31 -12.80 10.85
C HIS A 23 16.25 -11.76 9.73
N PRO A 24 15.65 -12.04 8.55
CA PRO A 24 15.18 -10.94 7.73
C PRO A 24 14.24 -10.13 8.60
N GLN A 25 14.62 -8.90 8.90
CA GLN A 25 13.79 -7.94 9.61
C GLN A 25 12.57 -7.68 8.74
N ALA A 26 11.53 -8.50 8.92
CA ALA A 26 10.20 -8.20 8.47
C ALA A 26 9.81 -6.88 9.12
N ALA A 27 9.90 -5.82 8.33
CA ALA A 27 9.20 -4.54 8.49
C ALA A 27 8.95 -4.13 9.95
N GLN A 28 9.97 -3.57 10.60
CA GLN A 28 9.72 -2.73 11.76
C GLN A 28 8.96 -1.49 11.28
N ARG A 29 7.63 -1.52 11.46
CA ARG A 29 6.72 -0.38 11.32
C ARG A 29 7.16 0.68 12.35
N GLY A 30 8.03 1.58 11.91
CA GLY A 30 8.37 2.83 12.57
C GLY A 30 8.09 3.96 11.60
N GLY A 31 7.37 4.98 12.05
CA GLY A 31 6.76 6.00 11.20
C GLY A 31 7.73 6.82 10.34
N GLY A 32 7.20 7.23 9.19
CA GLY A 32 7.42 8.58 8.65
C GLY A 32 8.85 8.96 8.25
N GLN A 33 9.41 8.31 7.23
CA GLN A 33 10.34 8.97 6.32
C GLN A 33 9.88 8.71 4.87
N ARG A 34 9.01 9.59 4.38
CA ARG A 34 8.76 9.78 2.95
C ARG A 34 9.99 10.46 2.36
N GLY A 35 10.88 9.70 1.72
CA GLY A 35 12.05 10.30 1.06
C GLY A 35 13.08 9.37 0.46
N GLY A 36 13.05 8.07 0.72
CA GLY A 36 13.94 7.12 0.07
C GLY A 36 13.27 6.50 -1.14
N ALA A 37 13.68 6.85 -2.36
CA ALA A 37 13.40 6.06 -3.54
C ALA A 37 14.17 4.73 -3.40
N VAL A 38 13.56 3.75 -2.72
CA VAL A 38 14.00 2.36 -2.86
C VAL A 38 13.66 1.99 -4.30
N GLN A 39 14.69 1.93 -5.15
CA GLN A 39 14.56 1.43 -6.51
C GLN A 39 14.08 -0.02 -6.38
N ALA A 40 12.76 -0.22 -6.53
CA ALA A 40 12.19 -1.55 -6.46
C ALA A 40 12.83 -2.39 -7.57
N ALA A 41 13.44 -3.50 -7.19
CA ALA A 41 13.93 -4.48 -8.16
C ALA A 41 12.79 -4.84 -9.13
N ALA A 42 13.11 -4.98 -10.41
CA ALA A 42 12.13 -5.39 -11.41
C ALA A 42 11.53 -6.73 -11.02
N SER A 43 10.20 -6.88 -11.17
CA SER A 43 9.51 -8.15 -10.90
C SER A 43 10.12 -9.27 -11.76
N ALA A 44 10.24 -10.48 -11.22
CA ALA A 44 10.67 -11.65 -11.98
C ALA A 44 9.76 -11.94 -13.20
N THR A 45 8.55 -11.41 -13.19
CA THR A 45 7.56 -11.52 -14.27
C THR A 45 7.60 -10.36 -15.26
N ALA A 46 8.47 -9.36 -15.10
CA ALA A 46 8.50 -8.17 -15.94
C ALA A 46 8.78 -8.45 -17.43
N ALA A 47 9.43 -9.58 -17.73
CA ALA A 47 9.75 -10.00 -19.10
C ALA A 47 8.66 -10.88 -19.75
N LEU A 48 7.60 -11.25 -19.02
CA LEU A 48 6.50 -12.03 -19.57
C LEU A 48 5.60 -11.14 -20.44
N PRO A 49 4.96 -11.70 -21.48
CA PRO A 49 3.93 -10.99 -22.23
C PRO A 49 2.81 -10.49 -21.32
N PHE A 50 2.33 -9.27 -21.58
CA PHE A 50 1.18 -8.73 -20.85
C PHE A 50 -0.07 -9.58 -21.11
N ASN A 51 -0.66 -10.14 -20.04
CA ASN A 51 -1.95 -10.79 -20.08
C ASN A 51 -3.01 -9.88 -19.45
N PRO A 52 -3.98 -9.34 -20.22
CA PRO A 52 -5.00 -8.44 -19.70
C PRO A 52 -5.96 -9.10 -18.68
N HIS A 53 -5.90 -10.43 -18.53
CA HIS A 53 -6.72 -11.19 -17.59
C HIS A 53 -5.94 -11.71 -16.38
N ASP A 54 -4.65 -11.40 -16.25
CA ASP A 54 -3.84 -11.75 -15.07
C ASP A 54 -3.86 -10.63 -14.03
N PHE A 55 -4.52 -10.90 -12.89
CA PHE A 55 -4.62 -9.97 -11.75
C PHE A 55 -3.78 -10.41 -10.53
N SER A 56 -2.94 -11.45 -10.67
CA SER A 56 -2.24 -12.10 -9.55
C SER A 56 -1.08 -11.30 -8.93
N GLY A 57 -0.79 -10.11 -9.44
CA GLY A 57 0.32 -9.26 -9.01
C GLY A 57 0.07 -8.48 -7.71
N ILE A 58 1.16 -7.90 -7.17
CA ILE A 58 1.10 -6.92 -6.07
C ILE A 58 0.90 -5.53 -6.67
N TRP A 59 -0.25 -4.92 -6.40
CA TRP A 59 -0.61 -3.59 -6.89
C TRP A 59 -0.25 -2.53 -5.84
N LEU A 60 0.69 -1.65 -6.18
CA LEU A 60 1.14 -0.57 -5.30
C LEU A 60 0.71 0.80 -5.88
N GLY A 61 -0.13 1.52 -5.16
CA GLY A 61 -0.41 2.93 -5.43
C GLY A 61 0.80 3.78 -5.05
N ARG A 62 1.72 4.00 -6.00
CA ARG A 62 2.95 4.78 -5.76
C ARG A 62 2.81 6.28 -6.00
N ASN A 63 1.69 6.72 -6.54
CA ASN A 63 1.48 8.13 -6.83
C ASN A 63 0.94 8.88 -5.59
N ARG A 64 1.08 10.21 -5.59
CA ARG A 64 0.57 11.08 -4.50
C ARG A 64 -0.95 11.13 -4.43
N VAL A 65 -1.65 10.48 -5.37
CA VAL A 65 -3.09 10.62 -5.63
C VAL A 65 -3.86 9.32 -5.31
N LEU A 66 -3.21 8.32 -4.70
CA LEU A 66 -3.82 7.01 -4.39
C LEU A 66 -4.49 6.34 -5.61
N ALA A 67 -3.93 6.55 -6.80
CA ALA A 67 -4.41 5.98 -8.06
C ALA A 67 -3.33 5.12 -8.74
N LEU A 68 -3.73 4.31 -9.73
CA LEU A 68 -2.78 3.49 -10.51
C LEU A 68 -2.14 4.28 -11.67
N SER A 69 -2.79 5.36 -12.11
CA SER A 69 -2.29 6.31 -13.13
C SER A 69 -2.39 7.75 -12.62
N GLU A 70 -1.61 8.66 -13.20
CA GLU A 70 -1.71 10.09 -12.94
C GLU A 70 -2.96 10.69 -13.58
N GLU A 71 -3.27 10.26 -14.81
CA GLU A 71 -4.46 10.69 -15.53
C GLU A 71 -5.66 9.84 -15.16
N SER A 72 -6.82 10.50 -14.97
CA SER A 72 -8.09 9.79 -14.78
C SER A 72 -8.47 9.11 -16.10
N PRO A 73 -8.82 7.81 -16.08
CA PRO A 73 -9.27 7.13 -17.29
C PRO A 73 -10.52 7.82 -17.87
N PRO A 74 -10.67 7.85 -19.20
CA PRO A 74 -11.83 8.45 -19.83
C PRO A 74 -13.10 7.73 -19.39
N LYS A 75 -14.14 8.49 -19.06
CA LYS A 75 -15.44 7.91 -18.69
C LYS A 75 -16.18 7.50 -19.96
N THR A 76 -16.94 6.42 -19.87
CA THR A 76 -17.94 6.10 -20.90
C THR A 76 -19.04 7.16 -20.90
N PRO A 77 -19.82 7.33 -21.99
CA PRO A 77 -20.94 8.27 -22.02
C PRO A 77 -21.94 8.05 -20.87
N TRP A 78 -22.25 6.78 -20.58
CA TRP A 78 -23.09 6.42 -19.44
C TRP A 78 -22.46 6.79 -18.09
N GLY A 79 -21.16 6.49 -17.91
CA GLY A 79 -20.44 6.81 -16.68
C GLY A 79 -20.35 8.30 -16.41
N GLU A 80 -20.16 9.11 -17.46
CA GLU A 80 -20.16 10.57 -17.39
C GLU A 80 -21.54 11.12 -17.01
N ALA A 81 -22.60 10.62 -17.64
CA ALA A 81 -23.98 11.00 -17.32
C ALA A 81 -24.32 10.65 -15.86
N LYS A 82 -23.95 9.45 -15.42
CA LYS A 82 -24.19 9.01 -14.04
C LYS A 82 -23.37 9.83 -13.04
N PHE A 83 -22.10 10.10 -13.32
CA PHE A 83 -21.25 10.96 -12.49
C PHE A 83 -21.81 12.39 -12.38
N LYS A 84 -22.33 12.96 -13.48
CA LYS A 84 -22.98 14.27 -13.50
C LYS A 84 -24.32 14.32 -12.76
N SER A 85 -25.02 13.19 -12.64
CA SER A 85 -26.30 13.13 -11.91
C SER A 85 -26.16 13.26 -10.38
N TYR A 86 -24.94 13.12 -9.84
CA TYR A 86 -24.67 13.25 -8.40
C TYR A 86 -24.16 14.65 -8.03
N LEU A 87 -24.67 15.14 -6.92
CA LEU A 87 -24.38 16.42 -6.29
C LEU A 87 -23.76 16.15 -4.91
N PRO A 88 -22.43 15.90 -4.85
CA PRO A 88 -21.77 15.48 -3.62
C PRO A 88 -21.65 16.62 -2.62
N SER A 89 -21.50 16.28 -1.33
CA SER A 89 -21.19 17.24 -0.25
C SER A 89 -19.69 17.51 -0.10
N TYR A 90 -18.83 16.69 -0.74
CA TYR A 90 -17.37 16.74 -0.62
C TYR A 90 -16.65 16.71 -1.97
N GLY A 91 -15.42 17.22 -1.96
CA GLY A 91 -14.51 17.22 -3.11
C GLY A 91 -14.69 18.40 -4.06
N PRO A 92 -14.02 18.37 -5.23
CA PRO A 92 -13.97 19.52 -6.15
C PRO A 92 -15.32 19.95 -6.75
N ARG A 93 -16.32 19.06 -6.69
CA ARG A 93 -17.69 19.30 -7.17
C ARG A 93 -18.70 19.47 -6.03
N ALA A 94 -18.21 19.70 -4.80
CA ALA A 94 -19.06 19.84 -3.64
C ALA A 94 -20.06 20.97 -3.83
N ILE A 95 -21.30 20.73 -3.42
CA ILE A 95 -22.31 21.77 -3.22
C ILE A 95 -22.79 21.72 -1.76
N PRO A 96 -23.47 22.78 -1.26
CA PRO A 96 -24.01 22.75 0.09
C PRO A 96 -24.84 21.48 0.32
N PRO A 97 -24.60 20.73 1.42
CA PRO A 97 -25.24 19.43 1.64
C PRO A 97 -26.77 19.47 1.53
N ALA A 98 -27.40 20.55 2.01
CA ALA A 98 -28.84 20.77 1.94
C ALA A 98 -29.42 20.96 0.53
N LEU A 99 -28.57 21.20 -0.47
CA LEU A 99 -28.95 21.38 -1.88
C LEU A 99 -28.57 20.18 -2.75
N GLY A 100 -27.88 19.18 -2.18
CA GLY A 100 -27.39 18.00 -2.86
C GLY A 100 -28.33 16.80 -2.82
N ASN A 101 -27.90 15.73 -3.48
CA ASN A 101 -28.52 14.41 -3.39
C ASN A 101 -27.57 13.38 -2.74
N ASP A 102 -26.61 13.88 -1.97
CA ASP A 102 -25.70 13.09 -1.17
C ASP A 102 -26.38 12.67 0.14
N PRO A 103 -26.55 11.36 0.41
CA PRO A 103 -27.14 10.87 1.65
C PRO A 103 -26.39 11.35 2.90
N GLN A 104 -25.07 11.57 2.80
CA GLN A 104 -24.28 12.10 3.92
C GLN A 104 -24.69 13.52 4.28
N GLY A 105 -25.19 14.29 3.32
CA GLY A 105 -25.63 15.65 3.55
C GLY A 105 -26.94 15.76 4.32
N ASN A 106 -27.74 14.70 4.31
CA ASN A 106 -29.02 14.64 5.03
C ASN A 106 -28.87 14.08 6.46
N CYS A 107 -27.65 13.78 6.90
CA CYS A 107 -27.37 13.16 8.20
C CYS A 107 -28.24 11.92 8.47
N ASP A 108 -28.40 11.04 7.47
CA ASP A 108 -29.21 9.81 7.56
C ASP A 108 -28.30 8.55 7.49
N PRO A 109 -28.27 7.68 8.52
CA PRO A 109 -29.04 7.77 9.75
C PRO A 109 -28.56 8.88 10.68
N LEU A 110 -29.51 9.45 11.44
CA LEU A 110 -29.20 10.23 12.64
C LEU A 110 -28.49 9.27 13.60
N GLY A 111 -27.18 9.43 13.74
CA GLY A 111 -26.36 8.71 14.72
C GLY A 111 -26.86 8.95 16.15
#